data_AF-B1YB10-F1
#
_entry.id   AF-B1YB10-F1
#
_cell.length_a   1.000
_cell.length_b   1.000
_cell.length_c   1.000
_cell.angle_alpha   90.00
_cell.angle_beta   90.00
_cell.angle_gamma   90.00
#
_symmetry.space_group_name_H-M   'P 1'
#
loop_
_entity.id
_entity.type
_entity.pdbx_description
1 polymer ?
#
loop_
_entity_poly.entity_id
_entity_poly.type
_entity_poly.pdbx_seq_one_letter_code
_entity_poly.pdbx_strand_id
1 'polypeptide(L)'
;MVAVVVFVALFLALLLALVLISYLLAPRKPSDVKHRRFEAGGPPYGTVQRRLVMQYIGYIYLVTVVEAALGLAIVAVLTNNYPLPLALSIALLMAAVAAVVARYYKTLADARRWGGGAR
;
A
#
# COMPACT_ATOMS: atom_id res chain seq x y z
N MET A 1 28.22 -3.28 8.33
CA MET A 1 28.04 -2.61 7.02
C MET A 1 28.22 -3.57 5.85
N VAL A 2 29.35 -4.27 5.73
CA VAL A 2 29.58 -5.26 4.64
C VAL A 2 28.46 -6.32 4.55
N ALA A 3 28.05 -6.93 5.67
CA ALA A 3 26.97 -7.92 5.69
C ALA A 3 25.62 -7.39 5.16
N VAL A 4 25.28 -6.14 5.46
CA VAL A 4 24.05 -5.49 4.97
C VAL A 4 24.13 -5.28 3.45
N VAL A 5 25.27 -4.82 2.95
CA VAL A 5 25.49 -4.64 1.51
C VAL A 5 25.40 -5.97 0.78
N VAL A 6 26.02 -7.03 1.31
CA VAL A 6 25.95 -8.38 0.74
C VAL A 6 24.51 -8.90 0.73
N PHE A 7 23.78 -8.73 1.83
CA PHE A 7 22.37 -9.12 1.91
C PHE A 7 21.52 -8.40 0.86
N VAL A 8 21.64 -7.07 0.75
CA VAL A 8 20.89 -6.27 -0.22
C VAL A 8 21.24 -6.69 -1.65
N ALA A 9 22.52 -6.90 -1.96
CA ALA A 9 22.95 -7.34 -3.28
C ALA A 9 22.38 -8.72 -3.64
N LEU A 10 22.43 -9.68 -2.72
CA LEU A 10 21.86 -11.02 -2.93
C LEU A 10 20.33 -10.97 -3.08
N PHE A 11 19.65 -10.15 -2.27
CA PHE A 11 18.21 -9.98 -2.35
C PHE A 11 17.79 -9.42 -3.70
N LEU A 12 18.45 -8.36 -4.18
CA LEU A 12 18.19 -7.79 -5.51
C LEU A 12 18.50 -8.79 -6.63
N ALA A 13 19.60 -9.54 -6.51
CA ALA A 13 19.95 -10.58 -7.47
C ALA A 13 18.88 -11.69 -7.55
N LEU A 14 18.33 -12.11 -6.41
CA LEU A 14 17.25 -13.09 -6.34
C LEU A 14 15.94 -12.55 -6.94
N LEU A 15 15.58 -11.29 -6.66
CA LEU A 15 14.41 -10.66 -7.29
C LEU A 15 14.55 -10.59 -8.81
N LEU A 16 15.73 -10.21 -9.30
CA LEU A 16 16.02 -10.19 -10.72
C LEU A 16 15.97 -11.60 -11.32
N ALA A 17 16.57 -12.58 -10.65
CA ALA A 17 16.55 -13.98 -11.07
C ALA A 17 15.12 -14.52 -11.17
N LEU A 18 14.24 -14.21 -10.20
CA LEU A 18 12.83 -14.61 -10.22
C LEU A 18 12.12 -14.13 -11.48
N VAL A 19 12.32 -12.85 -11.85
CA VAL A 19 11.72 -12.27 -13.05
C VAL A 19 12.33 -12.91 -14.31
N LEU A 20 13.65 -13.00 -14.38
CA LEU A 20 14.35 -13.55 -15.55
C LEU A 20 14.01 -15.02 -15.79
N ILE A 21 14.04 -15.85 -14.75
CA ILE A 21 13.69 -17.27 -14.84
C ILE A 21 12.24 -17.43 -15.33
N SER A 22 11.32 -16.61 -14.80
CA SER A 22 9.92 -16.62 -15.23
C SER A 22 9.79 -16.29 -16.73
N TYR A 23 10.52 -15.29 -17.23
CA TYR A 23 10.56 -14.96 -18.67
C TYR A 23 11.24 -16.03 -19.52
N LEU A 24 12.28 -16.69 -19.01
CA LEU A 24 12.99 -17.74 -19.73
C LEU A 24 12.17 -19.02 -19.85
N LEU A 25 11.44 -19.40 -18.80
CA LEU A 25 10.59 -20.58 -18.77
C LEU A 25 9.21 -20.36 -19.41
N ALA A 26 8.76 -19.11 -19.58
CA ALA A 26 7.47 -18.80 -20.17
C ALA A 26 7.37 -19.29 -21.64
N PRO A 27 6.23 -19.91 -22.04
CA PRO A 27 6.00 -20.32 -23.43
C PRO A 27 6.02 -19.13 -24.40
N ARG A 28 7.05 -19.08 -25.25
CA ARG A 28 7.27 -18.00 -26.23
C ARG A 28 6.38 -18.07 -27.46
N LYS A 29 5.84 -19.26 -27.78
CA LYS A 29 5.01 -19.44 -28.97
C LYS A 29 3.70 -18.62 -28.83
N PRO A 30 3.30 -17.86 -29.86
CA PRO A 30 1.96 -17.31 -29.93
C PRO A 30 0.98 -18.48 -29.96
N SER A 31 -0.01 -18.47 -29.08
CA SER A 31 -1.13 -19.41 -29.15
C SER A 31 -2.32 -18.69 -29.75
N ASP A 32 -3.21 -19.41 -30.45
CA ASP A 32 -4.43 -18.82 -31.01
C ASP A 32 -5.28 -18.12 -29.95
N VAL A 33 -5.23 -18.61 -28.70
CA VAL A 33 -5.89 -18.00 -27.54
C VAL A 33 -5.34 -16.58 -27.25
N LYS A 34 -4.04 -16.33 -27.44
CA LYS A 34 -3.45 -14.98 -27.25
C LYS A 34 -3.91 -13.97 -28.30
N HIS A 35 -4.35 -14.43 -29.48
CA HIS A 35 -4.85 -13.58 -30.57
C HIS A 35 -6.36 -13.36 -30.53
N ARG A 36 -7.10 -14.16 -29.75
CA ARG A 36 -8.53 -13.98 -29.56
C ARG A 36 -8.80 -12.77 -28.67
N ARG A 37 -9.93 -12.11 -28.92
CA ARG A 37 -10.46 -11.12 -27.97
C ARG A 37 -10.93 -11.87 -26.73
N PHE A 38 -10.42 -11.48 -25.57
CA PHE A 38 -10.90 -12.01 -24.29
C PHE A 38 -12.33 -11.52 -24.04
N GLU A 39 -13.22 -12.45 -23.69
CA GLU A 39 -14.61 -12.13 -23.32
C GLU A 39 -14.68 -11.22 -22.08
N ALA A 40 -13.68 -11.33 -21.19
CA ALA A 40 -13.57 -10.58 -19.94
C ALA A 40 -12.54 -9.43 -20.00
N GLY A 41 -12.36 -8.79 -21.16
CA GLY A 41 -11.31 -7.76 -21.33
C GLY A 41 -11.48 -6.79 -22.49
N GLY A 42 -12.65 -6.77 -23.14
CA GLY A 42 -12.98 -5.66 -24.05
C GLY A 42 -12.92 -4.34 -23.29
N PRO A 43 -12.41 -3.24 -23.89
CA PRO A 43 -12.56 -1.92 -23.27
C PRO A 43 -14.04 -1.73 -22.92
N PRO A 44 -14.36 -1.28 -21.69
CA PRO A 44 -15.74 -1.16 -21.25
C PRO A 44 -16.46 -0.23 -22.23
N TYR A 45 -17.44 -0.77 -22.98
CA TYR A 45 -18.30 0.04 -23.82
C TYR A 45 -19.34 0.71 -22.92
N GLY A 46 -19.32 2.04 -22.85
CA GLY A 46 -20.18 2.82 -21.98
C GLY A 46 -19.47 4.03 -21.37
N THR A 47 -20.17 4.80 -20.55
CA THR A 47 -19.57 5.91 -19.80
C THR A 47 -18.54 5.36 -18.82
N VAL A 48 -17.43 6.09 -18.65
CA VAL A 48 -16.35 5.71 -17.72
C VAL A 48 -16.92 5.63 -16.30
N GLN A 49 -17.20 4.42 -15.82
CA GLN A 49 -17.59 4.17 -14.43
C GLN A 49 -16.41 4.27 -13.45
N ARG A 50 -15.19 4.51 -13.94
CA ARG A 50 -14.01 4.74 -13.10
C ARG A 50 -14.02 6.15 -12.51
N ARG A 51 -15.03 6.45 -11.69
CA ARG A 51 -14.82 7.43 -10.62
C ARG A 51 -13.87 6.76 -9.65
N LEU A 52 -12.60 7.15 -9.70
CA LEU A 52 -11.65 6.81 -8.65
C LEU A 52 -12.27 7.39 -7.37
N VAL A 53 -12.88 6.53 -6.57
CA VAL A 53 -13.67 6.97 -5.42
C VAL A 53 -12.66 7.70 -4.53
N MET A 54 -12.80 9.01 -4.34
CA MET A 54 -11.86 9.82 -3.56
C MET A 54 -11.63 9.26 -2.15
N GLN A 55 -12.54 8.40 -1.68
CA GLN A 55 -12.38 7.46 -0.58
C GLN A 55 -11.02 6.73 -0.56
N TYR A 56 -10.56 6.16 -1.67
CA TYR A 56 -9.30 5.43 -1.74
C TYR A 56 -8.09 6.34 -1.49
N ILE A 57 -8.13 7.57 -2.02
CA ILE A 57 -7.09 8.56 -1.75
C ILE A 57 -7.06 8.92 -0.26
N GLY A 58 -8.22 9.08 0.37
CA GLY A 58 -8.32 9.31 1.81
C GLY A 58 -7.77 8.16 2.66
N TYR A 59 -8.01 6.91 2.26
CA TYR A 59 -7.40 5.75 2.92
C TYR A 59 -5.88 5.70 2.75
N ILE A 60 -5.36 6.01 1.56
CA ILE A 60 -3.91 6.07 1.33
C ILE A 60 -3.28 7.09 2.27
N TYR A 61 -3.82 8.31 2.36
CA TYR A 61 -3.31 9.32 3.28
C TYR A 61 -3.38 8.88 4.74
N LEU A 62 -4.48 8.26 5.15
CA LEU A 62 -4.63 7.76 6.52
C LEU A 62 -3.55 6.71 6.85
N VAL A 63 -3.32 5.76 5.94
CA VAL A 63 -2.29 4.74 6.09
C VAL A 63 -0.90 5.39 6.15
N THR A 64 -0.58 6.30 5.23
CA THR A 64 0.73 6.96 5.18
C THR A 64 1.04 7.74 6.47
N VAL A 65 0.05 8.44 7.04
CA VAL A 65 0.22 9.16 8.31
C VAL A 65 0.47 8.19 9.48
N VAL A 66 -0.27 7.08 9.52
CA VAL A 66 -0.08 6.04 10.55
C VAL A 66 1.30 5.41 10.42
N GLU A 67 1.72 5.03 9.22
CA GLU A 67 3.03 4.43 8.95
C GLU A 67 4.17 5.38 9.34
N ALA A 68 4.07 6.66 8.99
CA ALA A 68 5.07 7.66 9.38
C ALA A 68 5.16 7.83 10.90
N ALA A 69 4.01 7.89 11.59
CA ALA A 69 3.97 7.98 13.05
C ALA A 69 4.60 6.75 13.72
N LEU A 70 4.30 5.54 13.22
CA LEU A 70 4.90 4.30 13.71
C LEU A 70 6.41 4.24 13.43
N GLY A 71 6.84 4.66 12.24
CA GLY A 71 8.27 4.74 11.90
C GLY A 71 9.03 5.65 12.87
N LEU A 72 8.49 6.83 13.18
CA LEU A 72 9.06 7.74 14.17
C LEU A 72 9.05 7.15 15.58
N ALA A 73 7.98 6.44 15.97
CA ALA A 73 7.92 5.78 17.27
C ALA A 73 8.99 4.69 17.40
N ILE A 74 9.21 3.89 16.35
CA ILE A 74 10.27 2.87 16.31
C ILE A 74 11.64 3.53 16.48
N VAL A 75 11.92 4.59 15.72
CA VAL A 75 13.19 5.34 15.86
C VAL A 75 13.36 5.85 17.29
N ALA A 76 12.32 6.46 17.87
CA ALA A 76 12.37 6.97 19.24
C ALA A 76 12.66 5.88 20.27
N VAL A 77 12.08 4.67 20.12
CA VAL A 77 12.38 3.51 20.97
C VAL A 77 13.83 3.07 20.85
N LEU A 78 14.38 3.07 19.63
CA LEU A 78 15.73 2.60 19.36
C LEU A 78 16.83 3.59 19.78
N THR A 79 16.52 4.89 19.86
CA THR A 79 17.52 5.94 20.11
C THR A 79 17.43 6.61 21.48
N ASN A 80 16.35 6.40 22.24
CA ASN A 80 16.11 7.12 23.49
C ASN A 80 16.42 6.26 24.73
N ASN A 81 17.20 6.81 25.66
CA ASN A 81 17.62 6.15 26.90
C ASN A 81 16.71 6.46 28.11
N TYR A 82 15.66 7.25 27.93
CA TYR A 82 14.73 7.66 29.00
C TYR A 82 13.40 6.92 28.85
N PRO A 83 13.24 5.73 29.46
CA PRO A 83 12.12 4.84 29.16
C PRO A 83 10.76 5.39 29.59
N LEU A 84 10.69 6.12 30.71
CA LEU A 84 9.42 6.58 31.28
C LEU A 84 8.81 7.77 30.50
N PRO A 85 9.55 8.85 30.18
CA PRO A 85 9.07 9.89 29.27
C PRO A 85 8.77 9.37 27.85
N LEU A 86 9.58 8.42 27.37
CA LEU A 86 9.37 7.78 26.07
C LEU A 86 8.04 7.02 26.03
N ALA A 87 7.77 6.17 27.03
CA ALA A 87 6.53 5.39 27.10
C ALA A 87 5.29 6.30 27.11
N LEU A 88 5.33 7.39 27.88
CA LEU A 88 4.26 8.39 27.90
C LEU A 88 4.09 9.07 26.52
N SER A 89 5.19 9.44 25.88
CA SER A 89 5.17 10.08 24.55
C SER A 89 4.59 9.14 23.48
N ILE A 90 4.95 7.87 23.51
CA ILE A 90 4.42 6.83 22.61
C ILE A 90 2.93 6.62 22.89
N ALA A 91 2.53 6.51 24.16
CA ALA A 91 1.12 6.35 24.52
C ALA A 91 0.27 7.52 24.01
N LEU A 92 0.76 8.76 24.15
CA LEU A 92 0.10 9.96 23.63
C LEU A 92 0.03 9.95 22.10
N LEU A 93 1.12 9.57 21.41
CA LEU A 93 1.14 9.44 19.96
C LEU A 93 0.12 8.40 19.48
N MET A 94 0.07 7.23 20.11
CA MET A 94 -0.87 6.16 19.76
C MET A 94 -2.33 6.59 20.01
N ALA A 95 -2.59 7.33 21.09
CA ALA A 95 -3.90 7.90 21.35
C ALA A 95 -4.30 8.93 20.27
N ALA A 96 -3.37 9.80 19.85
CA ALA A 96 -3.61 10.77 18.78
C ALA A 96 -3.88 10.08 17.44
N VAL A 97 -3.10 9.06 17.09
CA VAL A 97 -3.32 8.24 15.88
C VAL A 97 -4.69 7.57 15.93
N ALA A 98 -5.04 6.92 17.05
CA ALA A 98 -6.33 6.28 17.21
C ALA A 98 -7.49 7.28 17.08
N ALA A 99 -7.35 8.50 17.62
CA ALA A 99 -8.36 9.55 17.49
C ALA A 99 -8.53 10.02 16.03
N VAL A 100 -7.42 10.20 15.30
CA VAL A 100 -7.44 10.54 13.87
C VAL A 100 -8.12 9.44 13.07
N VAL A 101 -7.72 8.17 13.27
CA VAL A 101 -8.34 7.02 12.60
C VAL A 101 -9.83 6.95 12.92
N ALA A 102 -10.23 7.02 14.18
CA ALA A 102 -11.63 6.96 14.58
C ALA A 102 -12.48 8.08 13.95
N ARG A 103 -11.92 9.31 13.87
CA ARG A 103 -12.58 10.47 13.27
C ARG A 103 -12.79 10.30 11.76
N TYR A 104 -11.77 9.85 11.04
CA TYR A 104 -11.82 9.78 9.57
C TYR A 104 -12.34 8.45 9.05
N TYR A 105 -12.29 7.37 9.83
CA TYR A 105 -12.78 6.05 9.41
C TYR A 105 -14.25 6.07 9.01
N LYS A 106 -15.13 6.69 9.82
CA LYS A 106 -16.56 6.79 9.47
C LYS A 106 -16.80 7.61 8.20
N THR A 107 -16.02 8.67 8.01
CA THR A 107 -16.11 9.53 6.82
C THR A 107 -15.66 8.79 5.56
N LEU A 108 -14.59 8.00 5.67
CA LEU A 108 -14.06 7.21 4.58
C LEU A 108 -14.92 5.95 4.33
N ALA A 109 -15.52 5.35 5.35
CA ALA A 109 -16.36 4.16 5.20
C ALA A 109 -17.72 4.45 4.53
N ASP A 110 -18.16 5.70 4.51
CA ASP A 110 -19.45 6.09 3.92
C ASP A 110 -19.40 6.13 2.38
N ALA A 111 -19.52 4.96 1.75
CA ALA A 111 -19.53 4.82 0.30
C ALA A 111 -20.64 5.65 -0.39
N ARG A 112 -21.76 5.96 0.29
CA ARG A 112 -22.85 6.76 -0.31
C ARG A 112 -22.43 8.21 -0.52
N ARG A 113 -21.61 8.74 0.40
CA ARG A 113 -21.07 10.10 0.32
C ARG A 113 -20.11 10.29 -0.86
N TRP A 114 -19.38 9.25 -1.22
CA TRP A 114 -18.36 9.30 -2.29
C TRP A 114 -18.85 8.78 -3.64
N GLY A 115 -19.92 7.97 -3.65
CA GLY A 115 -20.51 7.40 -4.87
C GLY A 115 -21.20 8.41 -5.78
N GLY A 116 -21.44 9.64 -5.30
CA GLY A 116 -22.07 10.71 -6.08
C GLY A 116 -23.42 10.28 -6.63
N GLY A 117 -24.44 10.27 -5.76
CA GLY A 117 -25.86 10.16 -6.07
C GLY A 117 -26.22 9.62 -7.46
N ALA A 118 -26.38 8.29 -7.56
CA ALA A 118 -27.30 7.72 -8.52
C ALA A 118 -28.72 8.01 -7.99
N ARG A 119 -29.32 9.10 -8.47
CA ARG A 119 -30.73 9.10 -8.82
C ARG A 119 -30.81 8.77 -10.30
#